data_AF-A0AA41HC04-F1
#
_entry.id   AF-A0AA41HC04-F1
#
_cell.length_a   1.000
_cell.length_b   1.000
_cell.length_c   1.000
_cell.angle_alpha   90.00
_cell.angle_beta   90.00
_cell.angle_gamma   90.00
#
_symmetry.space_group_name_H-M   'P 1'
#
loop_
_entity.id
_entity.type
_entity.pdbx_description
1 polymer ?
#
loop_
_entity_poly.entity_id
_entity_poly.type
_entity_poly.pdbx_seq_one_letter_code
_entity_poly.pdbx_strand_id
1 'polypeptide(L)'
;MNSSPLTNLLFASGLPTEGYDFRVVSSLELQQMRDEIVAISDASTSDGPNLTFVELEAEKTIWLITREGHFAHPSMLKRSLLKHGTTRIVQVSGVTAGSPEVMRVWMGQFREQDAHISRGFS
;
A
#
# COMPACT_ATOMS: atom_id res chain seq x y z
N MET A 1 -15.27 -13.98 7.23
CA MET A 1 -13.90 -14.05 6.69
C MET A 1 -13.01 -13.33 7.70
N ASN A 2 -12.03 -14.00 8.28
CA ASN A 2 -11.11 -13.36 9.23
C ASN A 2 -10.14 -12.52 8.42
N SER A 3 -10.29 -11.19 8.46
CA SER A 3 -9.29 -10.27 7.91
C SER A 3 -7.96 -10.52 8.61
N SER A 4 -6.88 -10.62 7.85
CA SER A 4 -5.55 -10.82 8.42
C SER A 4 -5.21 -9.66 9.38
N PRO A 5 -4.44 -9.90 10.45
CA PRO A 5 -3.96 -8.83 11.33
C PRO A 5 -3.26 -7.70 10.57
N LEU A 6 -2.69 -8.00 9.39
CA LEU A 6 -2.10 -6.99 8.51
C LEU A 6 -3.17 -6.22 7.73
N THR A 7 -4.27 -6.83 7.31
CA THR A 7 -5.40 -6.10 6.70
C THR A 7 -5.93 -5.00 7.63
N ASN A 8 -5.81 -5.15 8.96
CA ASN A 8 -6.13 -4.07 9.91
C ASN A 8 -5.16 -2.86 9.83
N LEU A 9 -3.90 -3.07 9.42
CA LEU A 9 -2.94 -1.99 9.15
C LEU A 9 -3.29 -1.17 7.90
N LEU A 10 -4.02 -1.79 6.98
CA LEU A 10 -4.50 -1.20 5.73
C LEU A 10 -5.62 -0.17 5.99
N PHE A 11 -6.40 -0.35 7.07
CA PHE A 11 -7.64 0.41 7.27
C PHE A 11 -7.79 1.17 8.60
N ALA A 12 -7.04 0.85 9.68
CA ALA A 12 -7.24 1.52 10.97
C ALA A 12 -6.19 1.16 12.05
N SER A 13 -4.90 1.38 11.79
CA SER A 13 -3.90 1.03 12.82
C SER A 13 -3.82 2.02 13.99
N GLY A 14 -4.30 3.27 13.81
CA GLY A 14 -4.09 4.37 14.77
C GLY A 14 -2.61 4.70 15.02
N LEU A 15 -1.71 4.08 14.26
CA LEU A 15 -0.27 4.29 14.38
C LEU A 15 0.14 5.57 13.66
N PRO A 16 1.20 6.25 14.13
CA PRO A 16 1.84 7.30 13.36
C PRO A 16 2.16 6.76 11.95
N THR A 17 1.72 7.50 10.94
CA THR A 17 1.89 7.12 9.54
C THR A 17 2.67 8.20 8.82
N GLU A 18 3.70 7.79 8.10
CA GLU A 18 4.62 8.68 7.41
C GLU A 18 4.97 8.18 6.01
N GLY A 19 5.77 8.95 5.30
CA GLY A 19 6.08 8.74 3.88
C GLY A 19 5.07 9.48 3.01
N TYR A 20 4.43 8.75 2.10
CA TYR A 20 3.60 9.27 0.99
C TYR A 20 4.37 9.76 -0.23
N ASP A 21 5.63 9.35 -0.36
CA ASP A 21 6.41 9.55 -1.57
C ASP A 21 6.14 8.45 -2.60
N PHE A 22 6.30 8.79 -3.87
CA PHE A 22 6.28 7.82 -4.95
C PHE A 22 7.34 8.12 -5.99
N ARG A 23 7.70 7.08 -6.73
CA ARG A 23 8.56 7.20 -7.91
C ARG A 23 7.82 6.80 -9.17
N VAL A 24 8.18 7.45 -10.27
CA VAL A 24 7.67 7.12 -11.61
C VAL A 24 8.65 6.15 -12.26
N VAL A 25 8.13 5.08 -12.84
CA VAL A 25 8.91 4.01 -13.48
C VAL A 25 8.34 3.69 -14.86
N SER A 26 9.08 2.90 -15.64
CA SER A 26 8.54 2.35 -16.89
C SER A 26 7.45 1.31 -16.61
N SER A 27 6.54 1.09 -17.56
CA SER A 27 5.54 0.03 -17.44
C SER A 27 6.17 -1.37 -17.34
N LEU A 28 7.30 -1.60 -18.00
CA LEU A 28 8.05 -2.85 -17.91
C LEU A 28 8.60 -3.06 -16.50
N GLU A 29 9.22 -2.04 -15.91
CA GLU A 29 9.74 -2.11 -14.54
C GLU A 29 8.60 -2.35 -13.53
N LEU A 30 7.47 -1.64 -13.68
CA LEU A 30 6.32 -1.84 -12.80
C LEU A 30 5.78 -3.27 -12.89
N GLN A 31 5.70 -3.83 -14.10
CA GLN A 31 5.27 -5.21 -14.33
C GLN A 31 6.24 -6.22 -13.70
N GLN A 32 7.55 -6.02 -13.88
CA GLN A 32 8.58 -6.86 -13.24
C GLN A 32 8.46 -6.84 -11.72
N MET A 33 8.32 -5.66 -11.12
CA MET A 33 8.12 -5.53 -9.68
C MET A 33 6.86 -6.25 -9.20
N ARG A 34 5.74 -6.13 -9.94
CA ARG A 34 4.50 -6.86 -9.63
C ARG A 34 4.73 -8.37 -9.63
N ASP A 35 5.37 -8.88 -10.67
CA ASP A 35 5.60 -10.31 -10.84
C ASP A 35 6.52 -10.85 -9.74
N GLU A 36 7.56 -10.09 -9.37
CA GLU A 36 8.44 -10.40 -8.23
C GLU A 36 7.67 -10.46 -6.91
N ILE A 37 6.80 -9.47 -6.62
CA ILE A 37 6.01 -9.41 -5.39
C ILE A 37 5.04 -10.59 -5.29
N VAL A 38 4.36 -10.94 -6.39
CA VAL A 38 3.39 -12.04 -6.43
C VAL A 38 4.07 -13.41 -6.37
N ALA A 39 5.32 -13.51 -6.82
CA ALA A 39 6.10 -14.76 -6.79
C ALA A 39 6.68 -15.11 -5.41
N ILE A 40 6.59 -14.22 -4.41
CA ILE A 40 7.06 -14.50 -3.05
C ILE A 40 6.25 -15.66 -2.47
N SER A 41 6.93 -16.75 -2.07
CA SER A 41 6.29 -18.03 -1.69
C SER A 41 5.32 -17.93 -0.52
N ASP A 42 5.55 -16.98 0.40
CA ASP A 42 4.73 -16.75 1.59
C ASP A 42 3.78 -15.54 1.43
N ALA A 43 3.59 -15.07 0.20
CA ALA A 43 2.66 -14.00 -0.09
C ALA A 43 1.21 -14.52 -0.07
N SER A 44 0.38 -13.89 0.76
CA SER A 44 -1.07 -14.09 0.70
C SER A 44 -1.66 -13.07 -0.27
N THR A 45 -2.23 -13.54 -1.38
CA THR A 45 -2.84 -12.68 -2.41
C THR A 45 -4.36 -12.74 -2.32
N SER A 46 -5.03 -11.60 -2.40
CA SER A 46 -6.48 -11.51 -2.54
C SER A 46 -6.88 -10.45 -3.54
N ASP A 47 -7.89 -10.76 -4.35
CA ASP A 47 -8.37 -9.86 -5.40
C ASP A 47 -9.64 -9.12 -4.95
N GLY A 48 -9.57 -7.79 -5.01
CA GLY A 48 -10.75 -6.92 -5.00
C GLY A 48 -11.17 -6.53 -6.42
N PRO A 49 -12.22 -5.69 -6.57
CA PRO A 49 -12.75 -5.33 -7.89
C PRO A 49 -11.72 -4.74 -8.85
N ASN A 50 -10.94 -3.76 -8.37
CA ASN A 50 -9.95 -3.02 -9.17
C ASN A 50 -8.55 -3.00 -8.51
N LEU A 51 -8.33 -3.83 -7.49
CA LEU A 51 -7.10 -3.90 -6.71
C LEU A 51 -6.76 -5.35 -6.44
N THR A 52 -5.48 -5.70 -6.48
CA THR A 52 -4.94 -6.92 -5.91
C THR A 52 -4.20 -6.54 -4.63
N PHE A 53 -4.52 -7.21 -3.53
CA PHE A 53 -3.84 -7.07 -2.25
C PHE A 53 -2.84 -8.21 -2.11
N VAL A 54 -1.58 -7.89 -1.85
CA VAL A 54 -0.54 -8.87 -1.56
C VAL A 54 0.00 -8.61 -0.16
N GLU A 55 -0.21 -9.55 0.75
CA GLU A 55 0.26 -9.48 2.13
C GLU A 55 1.52 -10.33 2.29
N LEU A 56 2.58 -9.72 2.79
CA LEU A 56 3.85 -10.35 3.09
C LEU A 56 4.03 -10.38 4.60
N GLU A 57 3.65 -11.49 5.24
CA GLU A 57 3.56 -11.55 6.70
C GLU A 57 4.93 -11.42 7.39
N ALA A 58 5.97 -12.04 6.81
CA ALA A 58 7.33 -11.96 7.30
C ALA A 58 7.87 -10.52 7.29
N GLU A 59 7.53 -9.75 6.26
CA GLU A 59 7.96 -8.36 6.07
C GLU A 59 7.03 -7.34 6.73
N LYS A 60 5.92 -7.78 7.34
CA LYS A 60 4.85 -6.93 7.88
C LYS A 60 4.44 -5.84 6.87
N THR A 61 4.29 -6.26 5.62
CA THR A 61 4.11 -5.39 4.47
C THR A 61 2.86 -5.80 3.69
N ILE A 62 2.17 -4.80 3.14
CA ILE A 62 1.07 -5.02 2.22
C ILE A 62 1.27 -4.17 0.98
N TRP A 63 1.04 -4.79 -0.17
CA TRP A 63 0.98 -4.12 -1.46
C TRP A 63 -0.46 -4.04 -1.94
N LEU A 64 -0.83 -2.86 -2.44
CA LEU A 64 -2.06 -2.62 -3.18
C LEU A 64 -1.67 -2.39 -4.63
N ILE A 65 -2.00 -3.33 -5.50
CA ILE A 65 -1.63 -3.32 -6.91
C ILE A 65 -2.89 -2.99 -7.71
N THR A 66 -2.88 -1.87 -8.44
CA THR A 66 -4.02 -1.46 -9.25
C THR A 66 -4.23 -2.39 -10.45
N ARG A 67 -5.49 -2.74 -10.69
CA ARG A 67 -5.92 -3.46 -11.90
C ARG A 67 -6.56 -2.48 -12.89
N GLU A 68 -6.73 -2.92 -14.13
CA GLU A 68 -7.52 -2.17 -15.11
C GLU A 68 -8.90 -1.80 -14.52
N GLY A 69 -9.35 -0.58 -14.79
CA GLY A 69 -10.56 -0.02 -14.18
C GLY A 69 -10.33 0.76 -12.88
N HIS A 70 -9.16 0.63 -12.23
CA HIS A 70 -8.77 1.55 -11.15
C HIS A 70 -8.34 2.89 -11.73
N PHE A 71 -8.81 4.00 -11.14
CA PHE A 71 -8.47 5.34 -11.64
C PHE A 71 -6.97 5.64 -11.64
N ALA A 72 -6.23 5.07 -10.69
CA ALA A 72 -4.77 5.20 -10.58
C ALA A 72 -3.98 4.11 -11.31
N HIS A 73 -4.60 3.25 -12.10
CA HIS A 73 -3.87 2.26 -12.88
C HIS A 73 -3.02 2.92 -13.98
N PRO A 74 -1.77 2.48 -14.24
CA PRO A 74 -1.01 1.44 -13.55
C PRO A 74 -0.12 1.99 -12.40
N SER A 75 -0.46 1.62 -11.18
CA SER A 75 0.27 1.98 -9.95
C SER A 75 0.26 0.86 -8.90
N MET A 76 1.21 0.91 -7.98
CA MET A 76 1.29 0.10 -6.78
C MET A 76 1.54 0.98 -5.56
N LEU A 77 0.93 0.63 -4.43
CA LEU A 77 1.15 1.28 -3.15
C LEU A 77 1.61 0.24 -2.12
N LYS A 78 2.64 0.56 -1.37
CA LYS A 78 3.21 -0.27 -0.30
C LYS A 78 2.91 0.37 1.05
N ARG A 79 2.40 -0.42 2.00
CA ARG A 79 2.31 -0.06 3.42
C ARG A 79 3.15 -1.05 4.21
N SER A 80 4.12 -0.57 4.98
CA SER A 80 5.02 -1.40 5.78
C SER A 80 4.97 -0.99 7.24
N LEU A 81 4.83 -1.96 8.15
CA LEU A 81 4.93 -1.71 9.59
C LEU A 81 6.39 -1.71 10.01
N LEU A 82 6.93 -0.55 10.34
CA LEU A 82 8.31 -0.40 10.77
C LEU A 82 8.40 -0.17 12.28
N LYS A 83 9.52 -0.60 12.87
CA LYS A 83 9.88 -0.25 14.25
C LYS A 83 10.72 1.02 14.21
N HIS A 84 10.26 2.08 14.87
CA HIS A 84 10.97 3.35 15.01
C HIS A 84 11.26 3.61 16.49
N GLY A 85 12.45 3.21 16.95
CA GLY A 85 12.79 3.22 18.37
C GLY A 85 11.90 2.26 19.17
N THR A 86 11.15 2.81 20.13
CA THR A 86 10.19 2.06 20.96
C THR A 86 8.77 2.03 20.37
N THR A 87 8.50 2.82 19.32
CA THR A 87 7.18 2.90 18.69
C THR A 87 7.16 2.11 17.38
N ARG A 88 5.94 1.82 16.91
CA ARG A 88 5.70 1.29 15.56
C ARG A 88 5.09 2.38 14.72
N ILE A 89 5.50 2.44 13.45
CA ILE A 89 4.98 3.38 12.46
C ILE A 89 4.55 2.64 11.22
N VAL A 90 3.62 3.22 10.46
CA VAL A 90 3.30 2.76 9.11
C VAL A 90 4.05 3.64 8.11
N GLN A 91 4.92 3.04 7.31
CA GLN A 91 5.55 3.71 6.18
C GLN A 91 4.73 3.44 4.92
N VAL A 92 4.36 4.51 4.21
CA VAL A 92 3.62 4.46 2.95
C VAL A 92 4.53 4.90 1.81
N SER A 93 4.60 4.12 0.74
CA SER A 93 5.32 4.49 -0.49
C SER A 93 4.58 4.00 -1.73
N GLY A 94 4.87 4.62 -2.87
CA GLY A 94 4.21 4.34 -4.13
C GLY A 94 5.15 4.15 -5.31
N VAL A 95 4.68 3.42 -6.31
CA VAL A 95 5.35 3.30 -7.61
C VAL A 95 4.29 3.38 -8.70
N THR A 96 4.51 4.21 -9.72
CA THR A 96 3.54 4.37 -10.82
C THR A 96 4.23 4.36 -12.17
N ALA A 97 3.59 3.75 -13.16
CA ALA A 97 3.91 3.94 -14.58
C ALA A 97 2.82 4.78 -15.29
N GLY A 98 1.85 5.29 -14.53
CA GLY A 98 0.79 6.18 -14.98
C GLY A 98 1.09 7.65 -14.70
N SER A 99 0.03 8.46 -14.61
CA SER A 99 0.15 9.89 -14.32
C SER A 99 0.60 10.14 -12.87
N PRO A 100 1.68 10.93 -12.66
CA PRO A 100 2.12 11.36 -11.33
C PRO A 100 1.05 12.14 -10.57
N GLU A 101 0.23 12.92 -11.27
CA GLU A 101 -0.86 13.70 -10.69
C GLU A 101 -1.93 12.78 -10.12
N VAL A 102 -2.32 11.74 -10.87
CA VAL A 102 -3.29 10.75 -10.42
C VAL A 102 -2.75 9.95 -9.24
N MET A 103 -1.48 9.55 -9.27
CA MET A 103 -0.83 8.88 -8.14
C MET A 103 -0.83 9.76 -6.89
N ARG A 104 -0.54 11.05 -7.03
CA ARG A 104 -0.57 12.02 -5.93
C ARG A 104 -1.97 12.16 -5.32
N VAL A 105 -3.01 12.18 -6.14
CA VAL A 105 -4.41 12.18 -5.67
C VAL A 105 -4.71 10.89 -4.90
N TRP A 106 -4.32 9.73 -5.44
CA TRP A 106 -4.56 8.45 -4.77
C TRP A 106 -3.84 8.34 -3.42
N MET A 107 -2.56 8.73 -3.35
CA MET A 107 -1.83 8.79 -2.08
C MET A 107 -2.43 9.82 -1.10
N GLY A 108 -2.94 10.93 -1.62
CA GLY A 108 -3.65 11.94 -0.84
C GLY A 108 -4.86 11.38 -0.10
N GLN A 109 -5.62 10.49 -0.74
CA GLN A 109 -6.78 9.83 -0.11
C GLN A 109 -6.37 8.98 1.09
N PHE A 110 -5.27 8.22 1.01
CA PHE A 110 -4.74 7.47 2.15
C PHE A 110 -4.28 8.39 3.28
N ARG A 111 -3.57 9.47 2.94
CA ARG A 111 -3.11 10.46 3.91
C ARG A 111 -4.26 11.10 4.68
N GLU A 112 -5.34 11.46 3.98
CA GLU A 112 -6.54 12.03 4.58
C GLU A 112 -7.26 11.02 5.49
N GLN A 113 -7.38 9.77 5.04
CA GLN A 113 -7.95 8.68 5.82
C GLN A 113 -7.15 8.44 7.12
N ASP A 114 -5.83 8.31 7.02
CA ASP A 114 -4.95 8.06 8.17
C ASP A 114 -4.98 9.24 9.17
N ALA A 115 -5.08 10.48 8.67
CA ALA A 115 -5.25 11.68 9.49
C ALA A 115 -6.61 11.76 10.19
N HIS A 116 -7.67 11.21 9.59
CA HIS A 116 -8.99 11.15 10.22
C HIS A 116 -9.00 10.13 11.37
N ILE A 117 -8.39 8.96 11.14
CA ILE A 117 -8.28 7.89 12.13
C ILE A 117 -7.46 8.35 13.34
N SER A 118 -6.32 9.00 13.11
CA SER A 118 -5.43 9.47 14.18
C SER A 118 -6.12 10.47 15.12
N ARG A 119 -7.07 11.27 14.61
CA ARG A 119 -7.88 12.22 15.40
C ARG A 119 -9.03 11.58 16.16
N GLY A 120 -9.52 10.41 15.73
CA GLY A 120 -10.58 9.67 16.43
C GLY A 120 -10.08 8.90 17.66
N PHE A 121 -8.76 8.75 17.81
CA PHE A 121 -8.11 8.03 18.92
C PHE A 121 -7.41 8.96 19.93
N SER A 122 -7.46 10.28 19.72
CA SER A 122 -6.93 11.32 20.62
C SER A 122 -8.05 11.96 21.43
#